data_AF-A0A1G0PAW6-F1
#
_entry.id   AF-A0A1G0PAW6-F1
#
_cell.length_a   1.000
_cell.length_b   1.000
_cell.length_c   1.000
_cell.angle_alpha   90.00
_cell.angle_beta   90.00
_cell.angle_gamma   90.00
#
_symmetry.space_group_name_H-M   'P 1'
#
loop_
_entity.id
_entity.type
_entity.pdbx_description
1 polymer ?
#
loop_
_entity_poly.entity_id
_entity_poly.type
_entity_poly.pdbx_seq_one_letter_code
_entity_poly.pdbx_strand_id
1 'polypeptide(L)'
;MINGLKMKKIFITSILLVLPIVLTAQNNLGDLPDWENPLVIGINKEPAHLSFLHYPDQQSALADSSWEFHTPYYKSLDGQWKFKWSKNPAERPKDFYRKDYDVTKWANIRVPASWQTEGFGTQYI
;
A
#
# COMPACT_ATOMS: atom_id res chain seq x y z
N MET A 1 -3.50 -6.32 62.72
CA MET A 1 -4.48 -5.83 61.70
C MET A 1 -4.01 -4.63 60.87
N ILE A 2 -3.04 -3.82 61.32
CA ILE A 2 -2.71 -2.53 60.69
C ILE A 2 -1.81 -2.66 59.43
N ASN A 3 -0.93 -3.67 59.39
CA ASN A 3 0.03 -3.85 58.28
C ASN A 3 -0.62 -4.33 56.96
N GLY A 4 -1.69 -5.13 57.04
CA GLY A 4 -2.42 -5.59 55.84
C GLY A 4 -3.16 -4.48 55.12
N LEU A 5 -3.67 -3.48 55.86
CA LEU A 5 -4.33 -2.31 55.27
C LEU A 5 -3.34 -1.37 54.60
N LYS A 6 -2.13 -1.23 55.17
CA LYS A 6 -1.02 -0.44 54.57
C LYS A 6 -0.52 -1.07 53.26
N MET A 7 -0.35 -2.40 53.22
CA MET A 7 0.06 -3.10 51.99
C MET A 7 -1.02 -3.03 50.89
N LYS A 8 -2.31 -3.16 51.22
CA LYS A 8 -3.40 -2.97 50.24
C LYS A 8 -3.40 -1.54 49.65
N LYS A 9 -3.16 -0.52 50.47
CA LYS A 9 -3.09 0.89 50.00
C LYS A 9 -1.90 1.13 49.08
N ILE A 10 -0.72 0.56 49.38
CA ILE A 10 0.48 0.65 48.53
C ILE A 10 0.26 -0.07 47.20
N PHE A 11 -0.39 -1.24 47.23
CA PHE A 11 -0.70 -1.99 46.02
C PHE A 11 -1.71 -1.24 45.12
N ILE A 12 -2.77 -0.68 45.70
CA ILE A 12 -3.78 0.12 44.98
C ILE A 12 -3.18 1.41 44.41
N THR A 13 -2.30 2.10 45.15
CA THR A 13 -1.63 3.32 44.65
C THR A 13 -0.64 3.03 43.53
N SER A 14 0.07 1.90 43.58
CA SER A 14 0.95 1.47 42.49
C SER A 14 0.15 1.17 41.20
N ILE A 15 -1.00 0.49 41.31
CA ILE A 15 -1.90 0.26 40.17
C ILE A 15 -2.44 1.59 39.61
N LEU A 16 -2.84 2.53 40.46
CA LEU A 16 -3.34 3.84 40.02
C LEU A 16 -2.28 4.68 39.28
N LEU A 17 -1.00 4.51 39.63
CA LEU A 17 0.09 5.26 38.99
C LEU A 17 0.48 4.68 37.63
N VAL A 18 0.35 3.37 37.45
CA VAL A 18 0.75 2.65 36.23
C VAL A 18 -0.36 2.64 35.18
N LEU A 19 -1.64 2.62 35.60
CA LEU A 19 -2.80 2.59 34.71
C LEU A 19 -2.83 3.70 33.63
N PRO A 20 -2.58 5.00 33.93
CA PRO A 20 -2.60 6.05 32.91
C PRO A 20 -1.46 5.94 31.88
N ILE A 21 -0.34 5.31 32.23
CA ILE A 21 0.79 5.09 31.32
C ILE A 21 0.44 4.01 30.29
N VAL A 22 -0.32 2.98 30.69
CA VAL A 22 -0.78 1.92 29.78
C VAL A 22 -1.88 2.42 28.82
N LEU A 23 -2.73 3.35 29.27
CA LEU A 23 -3.77 3.98 28.43
C LEU A 23 -3.21 4.89 27.33
N THR A 24 -2.04 5.50 27.55
CA THR A 24 -1.39 6.39 26.57
C THR A 24 -0.47 5.65 25.59
N ALA A 25 -0.17 4.37 25.84
CA ALA A 25 0.70 3.54 24.99
C ALA A 25 -0.04 2.81 23.86
N GLN A 26 -1.36 3.01 23.73
CA GLN A 26 -2.12 2.45 22.61
C GLN A 26 -1.96 3.38 21.41
N ASN A 27 -1.17 2.96 20.43
CA ASN A 27 -1.15 3.61 19.12
C ASN A 27 -2.56 3.56 18.54
N ASN A 28 -3.17 4.72 18.27
CA ASN A 28 -4.45 4.75 17.58
C ASN A 28 -4.23 4.28 16.14
N LEU A 29 -5.07 3.37 15.66
CA LEU A 29 -5.01 2.91 14.26
C LEU A 29 -5.14 4.07 13.26
N GLY A 30 -5.76 5.18 13.65
CA GLY A 30 -5.89 6.39 12.83
C GLY A 30 -4.59 7.18 12.63
N ASP A 31 -3.56 6.95 13.43
CA ASP A 31 -2.27 7.65 13.33
C ASP A 31 -1.24 6.86 12.48
N LEU A 32 -1.56 5.61 12.11
CA LEU A 32 -0.71 4.77 11.28
C LEU A 32 -0.85 5.14 9.79
N PRO A 33 0.22 5.01 8.99
CA PRO A 33 0.09 5.13 7.55
C PRO A 33 -0.83 4.03 7.00
N ASP A 34 -1.51 4.32 5.89
CA ASP A 34 -2.53 3.43 5.31
C ASP A 34 -2.05 1.99 5.09
N TRP A 35 -0.77 1.78 4.75
CA TRP A 35 -0.18 0.45 4.53
C TRP A 35 0.11 -0.34 5.82
N GLU A 36 0.02 0.27 7.00
CA GLU A 36 0.15 -0.38 8.31
C GLU A 36 -1.21 -0.49 9.04
N ASN A 37 -2.27 0.11 8.50
CA ASN A 37 -3.61 0.07 9.08
C ASN A 37 -4.45 -1.06 8.44
N PRO A 38 -4.74 -2.16 9.17
CA PRO A 38 -5.47 -3.31 8.61
C PRO A 38 -6.94 -3.01 8.28
N LEU A 39 -7.49 -1.90 8.78
CA LEU A 39 -8.85 -1.46 8.47
C LEU A 39 -8.92 -0.73 7.11
N VAL A 40 -7.78 -0.30 6.57
CA VAL A 40 -7.68 0.38 5.28
C VAL A 40 -7.35 -0.63 4.17
N ILE A 41 -8.39 -1.26 3.62
CA ILE A 41 -8.26 -2.24 2.52
C ILE A 41 -8.36 -1.59 1.12
N GLY A 42 -8.61 -0.28 1.07
CA GLY A 42 -8.61 0.51 -0.16
C GLY A 42 -9.36 1.83 0.00
N ILE A 43 -8.95 2.82 -0.80
CA ILE A 43 -9.48 4.18 -0.77
C ILE A 43 -9.90 4.52 -2.20
N ASN A 44 -11.12 5.02 -2.39
CA ASN A 44 -11.67 5.46 -3.69
C ASN A 44 -11.59 4.40 -4.81
N LYS A 45 -11.64 3.11 -4.46
CA LYS A 45 -11.77 2.02 -5.44
C LYS A 45 -13.22 1.89 -5.86
N GLU A 46 -13.46 1.64 -7.14
CA GLU A 46 -14.79 1.24 -7.61
C GLU A 46 -15.24 -0.08 -6.94
N PRO A 47 -16.55 -0.30 -6.76
CA PRO A 47 -17.07 -1.57 -6.26
C PRO A 47 -16.65 -2.75 -7.14
N ALA A 48 -16.46 -3.92 -6.53
CA ALA A 48 -16.16 -5.14 -7.27
C ALA A 48 -17.27 -5.44 -8.28
N HIS A 49 -16.88 -5.74 -9.52
CA HIS A 49 -17.78 -6.11 -10.60
C HIS A 49 -17.16 -7.21 -11.47
N LEU A 50 -17.97 -7.83 -12.33
CA LEU A 50 -17.52 -8.82 -13.30
C LEU A 50 -16.50 -8.21 -14.28
N SER A 51 -15.54 -9.00 -14.73
CA SER A 51 -14.60 -8.54 -15.77
C SER A 51 -15.31 -8.53 -17.14
N PHE A 52 -15.27 -7.39 -17.82
CA PHE A 52 -15.78 -7.23 -19.19
C PHE A 52 -15.04 -6.10 -19.90
N LEU A 53 -15.11 -6.11 -21.22
CA LEU A 53 -14.66 -5.00 -22.06
C LEU A 53 -15.83 -4.47 -22.87
N HIS A 54 -15.79 -3.17 -23.14
CA HIS A 54 -16.75 -2.55 -24.04
C HIS A 54 -16.30 -2.77 -25.48
N TYR A 55 -17.26 -3.08 -26.35
CA TYR A 55 -17.07 -3.15 -27.79
C TYR A 55 -18.09 -2.26 -28.48
N PRO A 56 -17.79 -1.73 -29.68
CA PRO A 56 -18.74 -0.92 -30.42
C PRO A 56 -19.96 -1.70 -30.87
N ASP A 57 -19.83 -3.01 -31.11
CA ASP A 57 -20.89 -3.89 -31.59
C ASP A 57 -20.65 -5.36 -31.21
N GLN A 58 -21.67 -6.20 -31.39
CA GLN A 58 -21.61 -7.63 -31.08
C GLN A 58 -20.60 -8.40 -31.95
N GLN A 59 -20.44 -8.02 -33.22
CA GLN A 59 -19.57 -8.75 -34.14
C GLN A 59 -18.10 -8.59 -33.74
N SER A 60 -17.68 -7.39 -33.38
CA SER A 60 -16.34 -7.11 -32.85
C SER A 60 -16.08 -7.82 -31.53
N ALA A 61 -17.07 -7.88 -30.63
CA ALA A 61 -16.96 -8.62 -29.37
C ALA A 61 -16.77 -10.13 -29.57
N LEU A 62 -17.46 -10.72 -30.55
CA LEU A 62 -17.35 -12.15 -30.87
C LEU A 62 -16.07 -12.49 -31.64
N ALA A 63 -15.55 -11.55 -32.42
CA ALA A 63 -14.29 -11.72 -33.15
C ALA A 63 -13.06 -11.67 -32.24
N ASP A 64 -13.19 -11.07 -31.05
CA ASP A 64 -12.10 -10.95 -30.09
C ASP A 64 -11.91 -12.23 -29.25
N SER A 65 -11.46 -13.30 -29.91
CA SER A 65 -11.26 -14.63 -29.33
C SER A 65 -9.83 -14.90 -28.87
N SER A 66 -8.99 -13.86 -28.80
CA SER A 66 -7.56 -13.96 -28.56
C SER A 66 -7.17 -13.47 -27.15
N TRP A 67 -5.89 -13.59 -26.80
CA TRP A 67 -5.34 -13.01 -25.56
C TRP A 67 -5.03 -11.50 -25.68
N GLU A 68 -5.29 -10.91 -26.85
CA GLU A 68 -5.12 -9.48 -27.13
C GLU A 68 -6.49 -8.83 -27.26
N PHE A 69 -6.63 -7.60 -26.73
CA PHE A 69 -7.90 -6.86 -26.77
C PHE A 69 -7.92 -5.88 -27.95
N HIS A 70 -8.92 -6.03 -28.83
CA HIS A 70 -9.02 -5.30 -30.10
C HIS A 70 -10.04 -4.15 -30.07
N THR A 71 -10.68 -3.90 -28.92
CA THR A 71 -11.64 -2.79 -28.78
C THR A 71 -10.97 -1.41 -28.84
N PRO A 72 -11.59 -0.41 -29.51
CA PRO A 72 -11.10 0.97 -29.51
C PRO A 72 -11.15 1.65 -28.14
N TYR A 73 -11.84 1.05 -27.16
CA TYR A 73 -11.96 1.57 -25.80
C TYR A 73 -10.88 1.03 -24.86
N TYR A 74 -9.93 0.24 -25.38
CA TYR A 74 -8.80 -0.29 -24.63
C TYR A 74 -7.50 0.39 -25.05
N LYS A 75 -6.63 0.67 -24.06
CA LYS A 75 -5.27 1.13 -24.29
C LYS A 75 -4.36 0.47 -23.27
N SER A 76 -3.43 -0.36 -23.75
CA SER A 76 -2.39 -0.91 -22.89
C SER A 76 -1.45 0.19 -22.41
N LEU A 77 -1.03 0.09 -21.15
CA LEU A 77 0.03 0.89 -20.54
C LEU A 77 1.28 0.06 -20.25
N ASP A 78 1.32 -1.19 -20.73
CA ASP A 78 2.50 -2.03 -20.68
C ASP A 78 3.62 -1.43 -21.54
N GLY A 79 4.87 -1.68 -21.13
CA GLY A 79 6.03 -1.11 -21.81
C GLY A 79 7.10 -0.65 -20.83
N GLN A 80 7.85 0.37 -21.24
CA GLN A 80 8.97 0.91 -20.47
C GLN A 80 8.53 2.06 -19.57
N TRP A 81 8.84 1.95 -18.27
CA TRP A 81 8.49 2.94 -17.26
C TRP A 81 9.74 3.47 -16.57
N LYS A 82 9.74 4.75 -16.21
CA LYS A 82 10.77 5.32 -15.32
C LYS A 82 10.61 4.76 -13.92
N PHE A 83 11.67 4.17 -13.38
CA PHE A 83 11.63 3.44 -12.13
C PHE A 83 12.79 3.80 -11.21
N LYS A 84 12.47 3.99 -9.93
CA LYS A 84 13.44 4.24 -8.87
C LYS A 84 13.08 3.42 -7.64
N TRP A 85 13.95 2.46 -7.33
CA TRP A 85 13.86 1.67 -6.11
C TRP A 85 14.35 2.49 -4.91
N SER A 86 13.73 2.31 -3.74
CA SER A 86 14.14 2.88 -2.46
C SER A 86 14.01 1.81 -1.38
N LYS A 87 14.96 1.76 -0.43
CA LYS A 87 15.01 0.68 0.57
C LYS A 87 13.84 0.69 1.54
N ASN A 88 13.29 1.87 1.81
CA ASN A 88 12.12 2.08 2.65
C ASN A 88 11.32 3.30 2.17
N PRO A 89 10.07 3.48 2.63
CA PRO A 89 9.22 4.60 2.21
C PRO A 89 9.78 5.99 2.56
N ALA A 90 10.65 6.12 3.56
CA ALA A 90 11.21 7.41 3.96
C ALA A 90 12.32 7.91 3.01
N GLU A 91 13.05 6.99 2.36
CA GLU A 91 14.11 7.28 1.40
C GLU A 91 13.61 7.62 -0.01
N ARG A 92 12.31 7.39 -0.29
CA ARG A 92 11.74 7.71 -1.60
C ARG A 92 11.80 9.22 -1.88
N PRO A 93 11.95 9.65 -3.14
CA PRO A 93 11.77 11.06 -3.48
C PRO A 93 10.32 11.47 -3.17
N LYS A 94 10.12 12.40 -2.24
CA LYS A 94 8.78 12.69 -1.70
C LYS A 94 7.81 13.26 -2.73
N ASP A 95 8.31 14.10 -3.63
CA ASP A 95 7.52 14.88 -4.59
C ASP A 95 7.48 14.27 -6.00
N PHE A 96 7.84 12.99 -6.15
CA PHE A 96 7.94 12.31 -7.45
C PHE A 96 6.64 12.26 -8.27
N TYR A 97 5.50 12.44 -7.60
CA TYR A 97 4.17 12.42 -8.23
C TYR A 97 3.84 13.73 -8.98
N ARG A 98 4.62 14.80 -8.75
CA ARG A 98 4.41 16.07 -9.43
C ARG A 98 4.78 15.95 -10.91
N LYS A 99 3.97 16.57 -11.78
CA LYS A 99 4.15 16.54 -13.24
C LYS A 99 5.49 17.12 -13.71
N ASP A 100 6.05 18.04 -12.95
CA ASP A 100 7.30 18.75 -13.23
C ASP A 100 8.52 18.15 -12.52
N TYR A 101 8.37 17.01 -11.83
CA TYR A 101 9.50 16.34 -11.19
C TYR A 101 10.43 15.71 -12.24
N ASP A 102 11.72 16.03 -12.18
CA ASP A 102 12.70 15.49 -13.11
C ASP A 102 13.05 14.02 -12.79
N VAL A 103 12.66 13.12 -13.69
CA VAL A 103 12.94 11.68 -13.63
C VAL A 103 14.00 11.23 -14.65
N THR A 104 14.68 12.15 -15.34
CA THR A 104 15.63 11.82 -16.42
C THR A 104 16.73 10.87 -15.96
N LYS A 105 17.19 10.99 -14.71
CA LYS A 105 18.22 10.15 -14.08
C LYS A 105 17.72 8.80 -13.58
N TRP A 106 16.42 8.51 -13.68
CA TRP A 106 15.87 7.23 -13.23
C TRP A 106 16.15 6.14 -14.27
N ALA A 107 16.27 4.91 -13.77
CA ALA A 107 16.34 3.72 -14.61
C ALA A 107 15.00 3.50 -15.35
N ASN A 108 15.01 2.61 -16.34
CA ASN A 108 13.79 2.10 -16.95
C ASN A 108 13.53 0.68 -16.44
N ILE A 109 12.25 0.30 -16.37
CA ILE A 109 11.81 -1.08 -16.10
C ILE A 109 10.73 -1.48 -17.10
N ARG A 110 10.69 -2.76 -17.47
CA ARG A 110 9.57 -3.32 -18.24
C ARG A 110 8.37 -3.56 -17.31
N VAL A 111 7.18 -3.17 -17.73
CA VAL A 111 5.91 -3.48 -17.05
C VAL A 111 5.04 -4.33 -17.99
N PRO A 112 4.48 -5.46 -17.53
CA PRO A 112 4.62 -6.04 -16.19
C PRO A 112 5.98 -6.76 -15.99
N ALA A 113 6.57 -6.63 -14.81
CA ALA A 113 7.72 -7.43 -14.35
C ALA A 113 7.83 -7.42 -12.82
N SER A 114 8.47 -8.44 -12.25
CA SER A 114 8.95 -8.39 -10.86
C SER A 114 10.25 -7.60 -10.81
N TRP A 115 10.34 -6.54 -10.01
CA TRP A 115 11.54 -5.67 -10.05
C TRP A 115 12.84 -6.39 -9.67
N GLN A 116 12.78 -7.50 -8.91
CA GLN A 116 13.96 -8.29 -8.54
C GLN A 116 14.61 -8.94 -9.76
N THR A 117 13.82 -9.37 -10.75
CA THR A 117 14.34 -9.97 -12.00
C THR A 117 14.93 -8.92 -12.94
N GLU A 118 14.62 -7.64 -12.70
CA GLU A 118 15.11 -6.49 -13.44
C GLU A 118 16.34 -5.84 -12.78
N GLY A 119 16.89 -6.47 -11.73
CA GLY A 119 18.12 -6.05 -11.06
C GLY A 119 17.95 -5.04 -9.92
N PHE A 120 16.74 -4.86 -9.39
CA PHE A 120 16.48 -3.94 -8.27
C PHE A 120 16.32 -4.68 -6.93
N GLY A 121 16.93 -4.14 -5.88
CA GLY A 121 16.88 -4.72 -4.53
C GLY A 121 17.69 -6.01 -4.44
N THR A 122 17.16 -6.99 -3.70
CA THR A 122 17.79 -8.31 -3.54
C THR A 122 16.92 -9.37 -4.20
N GLN A 123 17.50 -10.15 -5.09
CA GLN A 123 16.90 -11.37 -5.60
C GLN A 123 17.18 -12.49 -4.60
N TYR A 124 16.16 -12.96 -3.90
CA TYR A 124 16.24 -14.21 -3.13
C TYR A 124 15.94 -15.35 -4.10
N ILE A 125 16.96 -16.15 -4.40
CA ILE A 125 16.89 -17.39 -5.19
C ILE A 125 16.88 -18.57 -4.22
#